data_AF-R6WMB0-F1
#
_entry.id   AF-R6WMB0-F1
#
_cell.length_a   1.000
_cell.length_b   1.000
_cell.length_c   1.000
_cell.angle_alpha   90.00
_cell.angle_beta   90.00
_cell.angle_gamma   90.00
#
_symmetry.space_group_name_H-M   'P 1'
#
loop_
_entity.id
_entity.type
_entity.pdbx_description
1 polymer ?
#
loop_
_entity_poly.entity_id
_entity_poly.type
_entity_poly.pdbx_seq_one_letter_code
_entity_poly.pdbx_strand_id
1 'polypeptide(L)'
;MDYGFEGFQTCDIPLGQDTFNLPVENGRQHTVLVSALSKDTDSVPMPLRIDDVIELKTSLPEKLTAPVRGGDIIGYKELLLNGEILERIPLCTQQDDASVDFPYLFRHALKSVVFS
;
A
#
# COMPACT_ATOMS: atom_id res chain seq x y z
N MET A 1 -20.89 -14.76 33.23
CA MET A 1 -19.70 -15.37 32.57
C MET A 1 -18.91 -14.17 32.12
N ASP A 2 -18.17 -13.54 33.02
CA ASP A 2 -17.71 -12.16 32.86
C ASP A 2 -16.17 -12.10 32.84
N TYR A 3 -15.53 -13.21 32.46
CA TYR A 3 -14.08 -13.32 32.37
C TYR A 3 -13.65 -12.90 30.96
N GLY A 4 -12.92 -11.78 30.85
CA GLY A 4 -12.05 -11.55 29.70
C GLY A 4 -11.90 -10.12 29.18
N PHE A 5 -12.72 -9.16 29.61
CA PHE A 5 -12.70 -7.80 29.05
C PHE A 5 -12.27 -6.71 30.04
N GLU A 6 -11.98 -7.07 31.30
CA GLU A 6 -11.44 -6.09 32.25
C GLU A 6 -10.07 -5.59 31.77
N GLY A 7 -10.03 -4.31 31.39
CA GLY A 7 -8.83 -3.62 30.93
C GLY A 7 -8.68 -3.45 29.40
N PHE A 8 -9.62 -3.97 28.60
CA PHE A 8 -9.65 -3.72 27.16
C PHE A 8 -10.78 -2.78 26.79
N GLN A 9 -10.48 -1.75 26.00
CA GLN A 9 -11.45 -0.84 25.40
C GLN A 9 -11.54 -1.14 23.91
N THR A 10 -12.75 -1.31 23.40
CA THR A 10 -12.94 -1.43 21.95
C THR A 10 -12.75 -0.06 21.31
N CYS A 11 -11.80 0.03 20.39
CA CYS A 11 -11.56 1.24 19.60
C CYS A 11 -11.69 0.92 18.12
N ASP A 12 -12.31 1.83 17.38
CA ASP A 12 -12.41 1.73 15.93
C ASP A 12 -11.14 2.30 15.30
N ILE A 13 -10.35 1.42 14.68
CA ILE A 13 -9.13 1.84 13.98
C ILE A 13 -9.50 2.18 12.54
N PRO A 14 -9.33 3.44 12.09
CA PRO A 14 -9.60 3.80 10.71
C PRO A 14 -8.54 3.15 9.81
N LEU A 15 -8.98 2.26 8.92
CA LEU A 15 -8.08 1.62 7.95
C LEU A 15 -7.70 2.56 6.82
N GLY A 16 -8.49 3.62 6.58
CA GLY A 16 -8.21 4.69 5.63
C GLY A 16 -8.26 4.21 4.17
N GLN A 17 -9.16 4.80 3.38
CA GLN A 17 -9.20 4.60 1.93
C GLN A 17 -8.14 5.47 1.26
N ASP A 18 -6.87 5.15 1.52
CA ASP A 18 -5.78 5.91 0.93
C ASP A 18 -5.70 5.62 -0.57
N THR A 19 -5.73 6.69 -1.35
CA THR A 19 -5.52 6.65 -2.78
C THR A 19 -4.20 7.33 -3.09
N PHE A 20 -3.29 6.59 -3.73
CA PHE A 20 -1.96 7.05 -4.08
C PHE A 20 -1.84 7.19 -5.59
N ASN A 21 -1.27 8.30 -6.05
CA ASN A 21 -0.90 8.48 -7.45
C ASN A 21 0.59 8.18 -7.60
N LEU A 22 0.93 7.06 -8.23
CA LEU A 22 2.32 6.71 -8.50
C LEU A 22 2.70 7.03 -9.93
N PRO A 23 3.87 7.66 -10.18
CA PRO A 23 4.36 7.87 -11.52
C PRO A 23 4.77 6.54 -12.18
N VAL A 24 4.44 6.39 -13.46
CA VAL A 24 4.81 5.22 -14.26
C VAL A 24 5.83 5.62 -15.32
N GLU A 25 6.98 4.94 -15.31
CA GLU A 25 8.01 5.07 -16.33
C GLU A 25 7.71 4.13 -17.50
N ASN A 26 7.82 4.66 -18.72
CA ASN A 26 7.59 3.95 -20.00
C ASN A 26 6.15 3.43 -20.21
N GLY A 27 5.21 3.94 -19.44
CA GLY A 27 3.77 3.71 -19.60
C GLY A 27 3.14 4.65 -20.63
N ARG A 28 1.96 4.29 -21.13
CA ARG A 28 1.13 5.22 -21.94
C ARG A 28 0.64 6.35 -21.06
N GLN A 29 0.36 6.06 -19.80
CA GLN A 29 0.01 7.03 -18.78
C GLN A 29 1.24 7.39 -17.96
N HIS A 30 1.34 8.65 -17.54
CA HIS A 30 2.47 9.11 -16.73
C HIS A 30 2.27 8.80 -15.24
N THR A 31 1.05 8.44 -14.85
CA THR A 31 0.65 8.16 -13.46
C THR A 31 -0.43 7.09 -13.45
N VAL A 32 -0.38 6.20 -12.46
CA VAL A 32 -1.42 5.21 -12.20
C VAL A 32 -1.95 5.40 -10.78
N LEU A 33 -3.26 5.30 -10.66
CA LEU A 33 -3.97 5.28 -9.39
C LEU A 33 -3.78 3.93 -8.71
N VAL A 34 -3.31 3.97 -7.47
CA VAL A 34 -3.19 2.83 -6.56
C VAL A 34 -4.12 3.06 -5.39
N SER A 35 -4.91 2.07 -5.04
CA SER A 35 -5.73 2.11 -3.84
C SER A 35 -5.62 0.81 -3.08
N ALA A 36 -5.92 0.87 -1.78
CA ALA A 36 -6.13 -0.34 -1.01
C ALA A 36 -7.26 -1.17 -1.61
N LEU A 37 -7.06 -2.49 -1.68
CA LEU A 37 -8.16 -3.40 -2.00
C LEU A 37 -9.21 -3.24 -0.90
N SER A 38 -10.30 -2.53 -1.24
CA SER A 38 -11.32 -2.13 -0.29
C SER A 38 -11.88 -3.38 0.39
N LYS A 39 -11.61 -3.53 1.68
CA LYS A 39 -12.50 -4.30 2.55
C LYS A 39 -13.73 -3.44 2.77
N ASP A 40 -14.91 -4.04 2.80
CA ASP A 40 -16.20 -3.34 2.92
C ASP A 40 -16.38 -2.50 4.21
N THR A 41 -15.31 -2.33 4.99
CA THR A 41 -15.31 -1.68 6.30
C THR A 41 -14.20 -0.64 6.38
N ASP A 42 -14.57 0.63 6.59
CA ASP A 42 -13.63 1.76 6.71
C ASP A 42 -12.86 1.78 8.03
N SER A 43 -13.36 1.05 9.03
CA SER A 43 -12.75 0.93 10.35
C SER A 43 -12.90 -0.48 10.90
N VAL A 44 -11.89 -0.99 11.59
CA VAL A 44 -11.97 -2.30 12.26
C VAL A 44 -12.07 -2.08 13.76
N PRO A 45 -13.13 -2.61 14.42
CA PRO A 45 -13.23 -2.56 15.86
C PRO A 45 -12.21 -3.52 16.47
N MET A 46 -11.31 -3.01 17.31
CA MET A 46 -10.31 -3.83 18.00
C MET A 46 -10.32 -3.61 19.51
N PRO A 47 -10.21 -4.67 20.30
CA PRO A 47 -9.99 -4.55 21.73
C PRO A 47 -8.54 -4.15 22.00
N LEU A 48 -8.35 -2.96 22.56
CA LEU A 48 -7.04 -2.39 22.88
C LEU A 48 -6.92 -2.11 24.38
N ARG A 49 -5.71 -2.23 24.90
CA ARG A 49 -5.35 -1.73 26.22
C ARG A 49 -4.87 -0.29 26.12
N ILE A 50 -4.81 0.39 27.27
CA ILE A 50 -4.35 1.78 27.37
C ILE A 50 -2.88 1.94 26.95
N ASP A 51 -2.07 0.91 27.14
CA ASP A 51 -0.65 0.86 26.79
C ASP A 51 -0.39 0.35 25.36
N ASP A 52 -1.42 -0.08 24.64
CA ASP A 52 -1.26 -0.57 23.28
C ASP A 52 -0.95 0.58 22.31
N VAL A 53 0.05 0.36 21.45
CA VAL A 53 0.47 1.29 20.40
C VAL A 53 0.05 0.73 19.04
N ILE A 54 -0.72 1.52 18.31
CA ILE A 54 -1.12 1.20 16.93
C ILE A 54 -0.25 1.98 15.95
N GLU A 55 0.30 1.29 14.97
CA GLU A 55 1.03 1.88 13.85
C GLU A 55 0.43 1.40 12.53
N LEU A 56 0.29 2.32 11.57
CA LEU A 56 -0.14 2.01 10.21
C LEU A 56 1.02 2.30 9.27
N LYS A 57 1.60 1.24 8.68
CA LYS A 57 2.74 1.34 7.78
C LYS A 57 2.30 1.07 6.35
N THR A 58 2.56 2.02 5.47
CA THR A 58 2.31 1.87 4.04
C THR A 58 3.63 1.63 3.33
N SER A 59 3.77 0.48 2.68
CA SER A 59 4.92 0.12 1.86
C SER A 59 4.54 0.18 0.39
N LEU A 60 5.02 1.21 -0.30
CA LEU A 60 4.82 1.44 -1.73
C LEU A 60 6.16 1.83 -2.38
N PRO A 61 6.42 1.39 -3.62
CA PRO A 61 7.53 1.90 -4.40
C PRO A 61 7.29 3.36 -4.81
N GLU A 62 8.36 4.14 -4.91
CA GLU A 62 8.27 5.55 -5.34
C GLU A 62 7.82 5.70 -6.80
N LYS A 63 8.08 4.69 -7.64
CA LYS A 63 7.81 4.68 -9.07
C LYS A 63 7.49 3.28 -9.57
N LEU A 64 6.70 3.19 -10.64
CA LEU A 64 6.39 1.96 -11.34
C LEU A 64 6.99 1.95 -12.75
N THR A 65 7.25 0.76 -13.28
CA THR A 65 7.71 0.59 -14.66
C THR A 65 6.65 -0.18 -15.43
N ALA A 66 6.24 0.33 -16.59
CA ALA A 66 5.27 -0.36 -17.44
C ALA A 66 5.84 -1.69 -18.01
N PRO A 67 4.99 -2.67 -18.36
CA PRO A 67 3.52 -2.64 -18.30
C PRO A 67 2.99 -2.85 -16.87
N VAL A 68 2.02 -2.04 -16.47
CA VAL A 68 1.26 -2.18 -15.21
C VAL A 68 -0.15 -2.63 -15.56
N ARG A 69 -0.66 -3.69 -14.94
CA ARG A 69 -2.06 -4.11 -15.12
C ARG A 69 -2.89 -3.62 -13.96
N GLY A 70 -4.14 -3.26 -14.21
CA GLY A 70 -5.12 -3.01 -13.18
C GLY A 70 -5.32 -4.28 -12.35
N GLY A 71 -5.25 -4.14 -11.03
CA GLY A 71 -5.31 -5.23 -10.07
C GLY A 71 -3.95 -5.80 -9.66
N ASP A 72 -2.84 -5.33 -10.25
CA ASP A 72 -1.49 -5.73 -9.80
C ASP A 72 -1.24 -5.22 -8.39
N ILE A 73 -0.72 -6.12 -7.54
CA ILE A 73 -0.35 -5.78 -6.16
C ILE A 73 1.03 -5.11 -6.19
N ILE A 74 1.04 -3.82 -5.88
CA ILE A 74 2.23 -2.97 -5.95
C ILE A 74 2.89 -2.83 -4.57
N GLY A 75 2.12 -3.02 -3.51
CA GLY A 75 2.56 -2.78 -2.16
C GLY A 75 1.56 -3.30 -1.14
N TYR A 76 1.86 -3.03 0.13
CA TYR A 76 1.04 -3.47 1.25
C TYR A 76 0.93 -2.35 2.28
N LYS A 77 -0.25 -2.25 2.85
CA LYS A 77 -0.51 -1.48 4.06
C LYS A 77 -0.62 -2.45 5.22
N GLU A 78 0.24 -2.30 6.20
CA GLU A 78 0.34 -3.16 7.37
C GLU A 78 -0.17 -2.39 8.59
N LEU A 79 -1.12 -2.99 9.30
CA LEU A 79 -1.56 -2.52 10.60
C LEU A 79 -0.80 -3.28 11.67
N LEU A 80 -0.01 -2.56 12.46
CA LEU A 80 0.78 -3.11 13.55
C LEU A 80 0.17 -2.71 14.89
N LEU A 81 0.06 -3.69 15.79
CA LEU A 81 -0.28 -3.50 17.20
C LEU A 81 0.92 -3.91 18.02
N ASN A 82 1.48 -2.97 18.79
CA ASN A 82 2.69 -3.21 19.60
C ASN A 82 3.88 -3.76 18.79
N GLY A 83 3.98 -3.40 17.51
CA GLY A 83 5.01 -3.89 16.60
C GLY A 83 4.71 -5.24 15.94
N GLU A 84 3.61 -5.91 16.27
CA GLU A 84 3.16 -7.12 15.60
C GLU A 84 2.17 -6.80 14.48
N ILE A 85 2.34 -7.43 13.32
CA ILE A 85 1.48 -7.24 12.15
C ILE A 85 0.17 -7.98 12.39
N LEU A 86 -0.92 -7.24 12.59
CA LEU A 86 -2.26 -7.80 12.71
C LEU A 86 -2.88 -8.06 11.34
N GLU A 87 -2.77 -7.08 10.45
CA GLU A 87 -3.47 -7.09 9.18
C GLU A 87 -2.59 -6.54 8.07
N ARG A 88 -2.65 -7.20 6.91
CA ARG A 88 -2.02 -6.75 5.67
C ARG A 88 -3.08 -6.53 4.63
N ILE A 89 -3.13 -5.31 4.11
CA ILE A 89 -4.06 -4.89 3.08
C ILE A 89 -3.26 -4.70 1.80
N PRO A 90 -3.50 -5.51 0.75
CA PRO A 90 -2.79 -5.34 -0.52
C PRO A 90 -3.22 -4.03 -1.18
N LEU A 91 -2.25 -3.31 -1.73
CA LEU A 91 -2.45 -2.08 -2.49
C LEU A 91 -2.36 -2.44 -3.98
N CYS A 92 -3.47 -2.22 -4.68
CA CYS A 92 -3.62 -2.60 -6.08
C CYS A 92 -3.77 -1.38 -6.97
N THR A 93 -3.25 -1.48 -8.19
CA THR A 93 -3.51 -0.52 -9.26
C THR A 93 -4.98 -0.59 -9.70
N GLN A 94 -5.59 0.55 -9.95
CA GLN A 94 -6.97 0.64 -10.44
C GLN A 94 -7.06 0.73 -11.96
N GLN A 95 -5.93 0.95 -12.64
CA GLN A 95 -5.88 1.22 -14.07
C GLN A 95 -4.85 0.34 -14.75
N ASP A 96 -5.20 -0.09 -15.98
CA ASP A 96 -4.27 -0.73 -16.90
C ASP A 96 -3.42 0.33 -17.61
N ASP A 97 -2.10 0.17 -17.53
CA ASP A 97 -1.14 0.97 -18.29
C ASP A 97 -0.18 0.07 -19.07
N ALA A 98 -0.48 -0.10 -20.36
CA ALA A 98 0.36 -0.87 -21.26
C ALA A 98 1.68 -0.14 -21.51
N SER A 99 2.77 -0.90 -21.64
CA SER A 99 4.07 -0.35 -22.04
C SER A 99 3.96 0.34 -23.40
N VAL A 100 4.58 1.51 -23.51
CA VAL A 100 4.82 2.10 -24.83
C VAL A 100 6.07 1.42 -25.38
N ASP A 101 5.92 0.67 -26.46
CA ASP A 101 7.04 0.06 -27.18
C ASP A 101 7.91 1.16 -27.81
N PHE A 102 8.80 1.77 -27.03
CA PHE A 102 9.90 2.59 -27.52
C PHE A 102 11.20 1.79 -27.39
N PRO A 103 11.54 0.89 -28.33
CA PRO A 103 12.77 0.09 -28.30
C PRO A 103 14.08 0.90 -28.39
N TYR A 104 14.01 2.24 -28.33
CA TYR A 104 15.15 3.14 -28.53
C TYR A 104 15.55 3.99 -27.30
N LEU A 105 14.75 4.10 -26.23
CA LEU A 105 15.04 5.03 -25.12
C LEU A 105 15.74 4.40 -23.91
N PHE A 106 15.83 3.07 -23.81
CA PHE A 106 16.50 2.38 -22.69
C PHE A 106 18.03 2.33 -22.76
N ARG A 107 18.66 3.03 -23.71
CA ARG A 107 20.13 3.00 -23.85
C ARG A 107 20.89 3.98 -22.94
N HIS A 108 20.20 4.72 -22.07
CA HIS A 108 20.88 5.76 -21.27
C HIS A 108 20.52 5.86 -19.77
N ALA A 109 19.56 5.08 -19.24
CA ALA A 109 19.12 5.20 -17.85
C ALA A 109 19.82 4.25 -16.84
N LEU A 110 20.68 3.32 -17.30
CA LEU A 110 21.43 2.40 -16.41
C LEU A 110 22.83 2.92 -15.99
N LYS A 111 23.10 4.22 -16.13
CA LYS A 111 24.45 4.78 -15.95
C LYS A 111 24.64 5.73 -14.75
N SER A 112 23.83 5.62 -13.69
CA SER A 112 24.07 6.38 -12.44
C SER A 112 24.13 5.56 -11.15
N VAL A 113 24.20 4.22 -11.21
CA VAL A 113 24.63 3.39 -10.06
C VAL A 113 26.01 2.79 -10.34
N VAL A 114 26.96 3.65 -10.70
CA VAL A 114 28.39 3.38 -10.55
C VAL A 114 29.02 4.71 -10.11
N PHE A 115 29.72 4.68 -8.97
CA PHE A 115 30.39 5.77 -8.24
C PHE A 115 29.51 6.66 -7.34
N SER A 116 29.42 6.30 -6.06
CA SER A 116 30.19 7.01 -5.04
C SER A 116 30.46 6.12 -3.82
#